data_AF-A0A844Y2H8-F1
#
_entry.id   AF-A0A844Y2H8-F1
#
_cell.length_a   1.000
_cell.length_b   1.000
_cell.length_c   1.000
_cell.angle_alpha   90.00
_cell.angle_beta   90.00
_cell.angle_gamma   90.00
#
_symmetry.space_group_name_H-M   'P 1'
#
loop_
_entity.id
_entity.type
_entity.pdbx_description
1 polymer ?
#
loop_
_entity_poly.entity_id
_entity_poly.type
_entity_poly.pdbx_seq_one_letter_code
_entity_poly.pdbx_strand_id
1 'polypeptide(L)'
;MLENLVYLVIGFCLPFVIFFVGRKLLNWGAHDVPCSHFHDHVHDAAPSRFVRDIQRDAPVSHDHLFDENDHEPDPLGRELEKLVEECALHGHSAGELKLAHDPAKPEKAHGEKVLMLSGGGQWGAYGAGLFRTLHDASGNDLAMRGVRIITGISTGSLQTLLLMVALDEKARPETRRYAMERLEWGYSPKKESEVVLNTGLKMLPFRGAQAGTTPLRRRIRDAIYENGDGTLLDALRQSSIAGYIGFVEANCGQFHYVDVRGLVRDEPDNERAVDALCAAAMASSAMPVFHQQLRVTGSSKGSRVLYDGGVRRSVFFERSMERMHDHVCKHAGLPEDHHPAGADRAAVTPAFFVVRNGPTVRIADPDLDSKDDPILNGKRGYDLLVNESEVGAIAGLRLLNPYGDIYVTTADQWDSFECTCPEADCKKEGEMFKPGFMACLRDLGRHKAQRSGGPWWPLSPIDAR
;
A
#
# COMPACT_ATOMS: atom_id res chain seq x y z
N MET A 1 -36.30 22.82 -46.93
CA MET A 1 -34.97 22.16 -46.84
C MET A 1 -34.13 22.69 -45.68
N LEU A 2 -34.08 24.00 -45.43
CA LEU A 2 -33.31 24.59 -44.32
C LEU A 2 -33.82 24.18 -42.93
N GLU A 3 -35.14 24.13 -42.70
CA GLU A 3 -35.72 23.74 -41.40
C GLU A 3 -35.41 22.28 -41.03
N ASN A 4 -35.49 21.35 -41.99
CA ASN A 4 -35.14 19.95 -41.75
C ASN A 4 -33.64 19.76 -41.45
N LEU A 5 -32.77 20.63 -41.98
CA LEU A 5 -31.34 20.63 -41.67
C LEU A 5 -31.07 21.11 -40.23
N VAL A 6 -31.81 22.11 -39.77
CA VAL A 6 -31.73 22.63 -38.39
C VAL A 6 -32.21 21.59 -37.39
N TYR A 7 -33.31 20.89 -37.66
CA TYR A 7 -33.78 19.79 -36.82
C TYR A 7 -32.82 18.59 -36.80
N LEU A 8 -32.17 18.29 -37.92
CA LEU A 8 -31.17 17.23 -37.98
C LEU A 8 -29.90 17.61 -37.19
N VAL A 9 -29.38 18.83 -37.35
CA VAL A 9 -28.19 19.30 -36.63
C VAL A 9 -28.47 19.46 -35.14
N ILE A 10 -29.60 20.04 -34.74
CA ILE A 10 -29.93 20.18 -33.31
C ILE A 10 -30.33 18.82 -32.71
N GLY A 11 -31.08 17.99 -33.42
CA GLY A 11 -31.53 16.68 -32.94
C GLY A 11 -30.41 15.64 -32.82
N PHE A 12 -29.40 15.66 -33.70
CA PHE A 12 -28.29 14.70 -33.68
C PHE A 12 -26.98 15.26 -33.10
N CYS A 13 -26.62 16.51 -33.40
CA CYS A 13 -25.35 17.05 -32.94
C CYS A 13 -25.43 17.61 -31.52
N LEU A 14 -26.56 18.17 -31.08
CA LEU A 14 -26.68 18.71 -29.73
C LEU A 14 -26.53 17.62 -28.63
N PRO A 15 -27.15 16.42 -28.74
CA PRO A 15 -26.89 15.34 -27.80
C PRO A 15 -25.44 14.86 -27.83
N PHE A 16 -24.80 14.85 -28.99
CA PHE A 16 -23.37 14.51 -29.12
C PHE A 16 -22.47 15.56 -28.48
N VAL A 17 -22.74 16.84 -28.69
CA VAL A 17 -22.02 17.94 -28.06
C VAL A 17 -22.26 17.90 -26.55
N ILE A 18 -23.50 17.72 -26.08
CA ILE A 18 -23.81 17.54 -24.66
C ILE A 18 -23.13 16.29 -24.10
N PHE A 19 -23.02 15.20 -24.85
CA PHE A 19 -22.34 13.99 -24.43
C PHE A 19 -20.82 14.20 -24.33
N PHE A 20 -20.17 14.82 -25.32
CA PHE A 20 -18.72 15.06 -25.30
C PHE A 20 -18.32 16.19 -24.34
N VAL A 21 -19.05 17.30 -24.35
CA VAL A 21 -18.86 18.43 -23.44
C VAL A 21 -19.26 18.04 -22.02
N GLY A 22 -20.37 17.34 -21.84
CA GLY A 22 -20.80 16.77 -20.56
C GLY A 22 -19.80 15.75 -20.03
N ARG A 23 -19.27 14.85 -20.89
CA ARG A 23 -18.21 13.92 -20.50
C ARG A 23 -16.97 14.64 -19.97
N LYS A 24 -16.56 15.73 -20.63
CA LYS A 24 -15.38 16.51 -20.24
C LYS A 24 -15.62 17.43 -19.04
N LEU A 25 -16.79 18.05 -18.92
CA LEU A 25 -17.14 18.97 -17.83
C LEU A 25 -17.61 18.25 -16.55
N LEU A 26 -18.24 17.08 -16.67
CA LEU A 26 -18.81 16.32 -15.55
C LEU A 26 -17.91 15.16 -15.09
N ASN A 27 -16.70 15.03 -15.67
CA ASN A 27 -15.74 13.94 -15.45
C ASN A 27 -16.40 12.55 -15.61
N TRP A 28 -17.01 12.27 -16.77
CA TRP A 28 -17.54 10.94 -17.07
C TRP A 28 -16.42 10.01 -17.58
N GLY A 29 -16.38 8.78 -17.07
CA GLY A 29 -15.36 7.77 -17.40
C GLY A 29 -14.17 7.75 -16.45
N ALA A 30 -13.00 7.31 -16.92
CA ALA A 30 -11.78 7.24 -16.10
C ALA A 30 -11.28 8.64 -15.67
N HIS A 31 -10.67 8.72 -14.49
CA HIS A 31 -9.93 9.88 -14.03
C HIS A 31 -8.54 9.87 -14.66
N ASP A 32 -8.29 10.82 -15.57
CA ASP A 32 -7.01 10.93 -16.28
C ASP A 32 -6.01 11.75 -15.48
N VAL A 33 -4.83 11.19 -15.20
CA VAL A 33 -3.70 11.90 -14.59
C VAL A 33 -2.53 11.92 -15.58
N PRO A 34 -2.15 13.09 -16.11
CA PRO A 34 -1.03 13.20 -17.03
C PRO A 34 0.31 13.17 -16.28
N CYS A 35 1.14 12.15 -16.55
CA CYS A 35 2.48 11.99 -15.98
C CYS A 35 3.38 11.26 -16.99
N SER A 36 4.40 11.97 -17.49
CA SER A 36 5.24 11.49 -18.60
C SER A 36 6.21 10.38 -18.19
N HIS A 37 6.78 10.48 -16.99
CA HIS A 37 7.81 9.57 -16.49
C HIS A 37 7.27 8.43 -15.63
N PHE A 38 5.95 8.40 -15.35
CA PHE A 38 5.35 7.36 -14.51
C PHE A 38 5.76 5.95 -14.96
N HIS A 39 5.64 5.64 -16.26
CA HIS A 39 5.94 4.31 -16.80
C HIS A 39 7.43 3.95 -16.90
N ASP A 40 8.32 4.89 -16.61
CA ASP A 40 9.76 4.61 -16.53
C ASP A 40 10.14 4.04 -15.15
N HIS A 41 9.26 4.22 -14.16
CA HIS A 41 9.42 3.72 -12.79
C HIS A 41 8.42 2.62 -12.41
N VAL A 42 7.54 2.21 -13.33
CA VAL A 42 6.67 1.05 -13.11
C VAL A 42 7.45 -0.22 -13.43
N HIS A 43 7.52 -1.11 -12.45
CA HIS A 43 8.18 -2.41 -12.52
C HIS A 43 7.14 -3.53 -12.45
N ASP A 44 7.37 -4.57 -13.24
CA ASP A 44 6.53 -5.75 -13.24
C ASP A 44 6.87 -6.62 -12.02
N ALA A 45 5.86 -6.96 -11.22
CA ALA A 45 6.06 -7.87 -10.10
C ALA A 45 5.97 -9.31 -10.60
N ALA A 46 7.10 -9.82 -11.08
CA ALA A 46 7.18 -11.18 -11.62
C ALA A 46 6.61 -12.19 -10.61
N PRO A 47 5.70 -13.09 -11.02
CA PRO A 47 5.08 -14.05 -10.11
C PRO A 47 6.13 -14.96 -9.46
N SER A 48 5.90 -15.32 -8.20
CA SER A 48 6.71 -16.34 -7.51
C SER A 48 6.68 -17.66 -8.28
N ARG A 49 7.71 -18.50 -8.08
CA ARG A 49 7.80 -19.85 -8.64
C ARG A 49 6.56 -20.67 -8.32
N PHE A 50 6.04 -20.61 -7.09
CA PHE A 50 4.79 -21.31 -6.74
C PHE A 50 3.59 -20.85 -7.57
N VAL A 51 3.46 -19.55 -7.81
CA VAL A 51 2.38 -19.03 -8.66
C VAL A 51 2.59 -19.46 -10.11
N ARG A 52 3.83 -19.48 -10.61
CA ARG A 52 4.18 -19.99 -11.94
C ARG A 52 3.84 -21.46 -12.09
N ASP A 53 4.12 -22.28 -11.08
CA ASP A 53 3.79 -23.71 -11.09
C ASP A 53 2.26 -23.94 -11.17
N ILE A 54 1.48 -23.13 -10.44
CA ILE A 54 0.02 -23.14 -10.51
C ILE A 54 -0.47 -22.68 -11.89
N GLN A 55 0.21 -21.71 -12.49
CA GLN A 55 -0.12 -21.09 -13.78
C GLN A 55 0.65 -21.71 -14.96
N ARG A 56 1.22 -22.91 -14.80
CA ARG A 56 2.12 -23.52 -15.80
C ARG A 56 1.49 -23.67 -17.20
N ASP A 57 0.17 -23.86 -17.22
CA ASP A 57 -0.62 -24.07 -18.43
C ASP A 57 -1.28 -22.77 -18.93
N ALA A 58 -1.06 -21.64 -18.24
CA ALA A 58 -1.57 -20.34 -18.67
C ALA A 58 -0.80 -19.88 -19.92
N PRO A 59 -1.49 -19.37 -20.94
CA PRO A 59 -0.83 -18.73 -22.08
C PRO A 59 -0.19 -17.43 -21.58
N VAL A 60 1.08 -17.49 -21.18
CA VAL A 60 1.85 -16.30 -20.82
C VAL A 60 1.95 -15.44 -22.08
N SER A 61 1.62 -14.15 -22.00
CA SER A 61 1.84 -13.24 -23.13
C SER A 61 3.32 -13.29 -23.51
N HIS A 62 3.60 -13.77 -24.72
CA HIS A 62 4.94 -14.08 -25.23
C HIS A 62 5.93 -12.89 -25.28
N ASP A 63 5.51 -11.67 -24.93
CA ASP A 63 6.40 -10.50 -24.88
C ASP A 63 7.23 -10.40 -23.59
N HIS A 64 6.93 -11.22 -22.57
CA HIS A 64 7.71 -11.29 -21.31
C HIS A 64 8.07 -12.74 -20.95
N LEU A 65 8.57 -13.51 -21.93
CA LEU A 65 9.40 -14.66 -21.60
C LEU A 65 10.67 -14.10 -20.95
N PHE A 66 10.61 -13.94 -19.63
CA PHE A 66 11.75 -13.64 -18.79
C PHE A 66 12.82 -14.68 -19.09
N ASP A 67 13.83 -14.32 -19.90
CA ASP A 67 15.09 -15.05 -19.89
C ASP A 67 15.56 -15.03 -18.44
N GLU A 68 15.98 -16.17 -17.89
CA GLU A 68 16.61 -16.19 -16.56
C GLU A 68 17.84 -15.26 -16.51
N ASN A 69 18.34 -14.86 -17.68
CA ASN A 69 19.38 -13.87 -17.89
C ASN A 69 18.90 -12.46 -18.29
N ASP A 70 17.61 -12.22 -18.58
CA ASP A 70 17.13 -10.85 -18.85
C ASP A 70 16.92 -10.14 -17.52
N HIS A 71 17.88 -9.29 -17.19
CA HIS A 71 17.87 -8.42 -16.03
C HIS A 71 16.82 -7.31 -16.19
N GLU A 72 15.53 -7.66 -16.21
CA GLU A 72 14.53 -6.64 -15.97
C GLU A 72 14.83 -6.03 -14.58
N PRO A 73 14.96 -4.69 -14.47
CA PRO A 73 15.35 -4.07 -13.23
C PRO A 73 14.26 -4.30 -12.19
N ASP A 74 14.51 -5.24 -11.28
CA ASP A 74 13.76 -5.47 -10.05
C ASP A 74 14.51 -4.78 -8.89
N PRO A 75 14.27 -3.47 -8.67
CA PRO A 75 14.93 -2.72 -7.61
C PRO A 75 14.56 -3.22 -6.23
N LEU A 76 13.34 -3.74 -6.03
CA LEU A 76 12.89 -4.28 -4.75
C LEU A 76 13.72 -5.51 -4.35
N GLY A 77 13.92 -6.45 -5.27
CA GLY A 77 14.80 -7.59 -5.07
C GLY A 77 16.24 -7.17 -4.74
N ARG A 78 16.79 -6.19 -5.46
CA ARG A 78 18.16 -5.70 -5.20
C ARG A 78 18.31 -5.06 -3.81
N GLU A 79 17.34 -4.26 -3.36
CA GLU A 79 17.39 -3.67 -2.01
C GLU A 79 17.27 -4.77 -0.95
N LEU A 80 16.43 -5.80 -1.14
CA LEU A 80 16.37 -6.94 -0.24
C LEU A 80 17.67 -7.75 -0.17
N GLU A 81 18.29 -8.01 -1.32
CA GLU A 81 19.61 -8.69 -1.40
C GLU A 81 20.66 -7.91 -0.60
N LYS A 82 20.70 -6.59 -0.76
CA LYS A 82 21.60 -5.71 -0.02
C LYS A 82 21.33 -5.74 1.49
N LEU A 83 20.07 -5.80 1.93
CA LEU A 83 19.77 -5.95 3.35
C LEU A 83 20.28 -7.26 3.93
N VAL A 84 20.23 -8.36 3.18
CA VAL A 84 20.80 -9.63 3.61
C VAL A 84 22.31 -9.51 3.79
N GLU A 85 23.01 -8.85 2.86
CA GLU A 85 24.45 -8.59 2.98
C GLU A 85 24.77 -7.75 4.23
N GLU A 86 24.01 -6.68 4.49
CA GLU A 86 24.16 -5.83 5.67
C GLU A 86 23.91 -6.61 6.98
N CYS A 87 22.86 -7.44 7.02
CA CYS A 87 22.58 -8.34 8.15
C CYS A 87 23.71 -9.36 8.36
N ALA A 88 24.26 -9.95 7.29
CA ALA A 88 25.36 -10.89 7.38
C ALA A 88 26.64 -10.24 7.93
N LEU A 89 26.99 -9.03 7.48
CA LEU A 89 28.15 -8.29 7.98
C LEU A 89 28.05 -8.02 9.49
N HIS A 90 26.88 -7.60 9.97
CA HIS A 90 26.67 -7.36 11.39
C HIS A 90 26.61 -8.67 12.20
N GLY A 91 26.00 -9.72 11.65
CA GLY A 91 25.92 -11.04 12.27
C GLY A 91 27.27 -11.75 12.47
N HIS A 92 28.29 -11.41 11.67
CA HIS A 92 29.65 -11.96 11.80
C HIS A 92 30.61 -11.11 12.65
N SER A 93 30.29 -9.85 12.93
CA SER A 93 31.19 -8.90 13.59
C SER A 93 31.23 -8.99 15.12
N ALA A 94 30.30 -9.72 15.75
CA ALA A 94 30.34 -9.97 17.18
C ALA A 94 30.89 -11.37 17.47
N GLY A 95 32.10 -11.46 18.03
CA GLY A 95 32.59 -12.65 18.73
C GLY A 95 31.80 -12.97 20.02
N GLU A 96 30.58 -12.45 20.15
CA GLU A 96 29.62 -12.70 21.21
C GLU A 96 28.43 -13.44 20.58
N LEU A 97 27.89 -14.43 21.30
CA LEU A 97 26.78 -15.30 20.89
C LEU A 97 25.86 -14.69 19.83
N LYS A 98 25.57 -15.45 18.78
CA LYS A 98 24.36 -15.30 17.95
C LYS A 98 23.17 -15.11 18.90
N LEU A 99 22.82 -13.87 19.21
CA LEU A 99 21.69 -13.55 20.06
C LEU A 99 20.48 -13.87 19.22
N ALA A 100 20.02 -15.12 19.31
CA ALA A 100 18.73 -15.53 18.78
C ALA A 100 17.73 -14.47 19.23
N HIS A 101 17.09 -13.81 18.26
CA HIS A 101 16.02 -12.87 18.56
C HIS A 101 15.01 -13.58 19.44
N ASP A 102 14.58 -12.91 20.51
CA ASP A 102 13.44 -13.37 21.28
C ASP A 102 12.20 -12.93 20.49
N PRO A 103 11.49 -13.84 19.78
CA PRO A 103 10.32 -13.46 18.99
C PRO A 103 9.18 -12.90 19.87
N ALA A 104 9.24 -13.09 21.20
CA ALA A 104 8.33 -12.48 22.14
C ALA A 104 8.67 -11.03 22.51
N LYS A 105 9.79 -10.48 22.00
CA LYS A 105 10.26 -9.09 22.22
C LYS A 105 10.59 -8.38 20.90
N PRO A 106 9.59 -8.13 20.03
CA PRO A 106 9.75 -7.50 18.72
C PRO A 106 10.43 -6.13 18.76
N GLU A 107 10.29 -5.39 19.85
CA GLU A 107 10.97 -4.11 20.08
C GLU A 107 12.50 -4.24 20.17
N LYS A 108 12.99 -5.45 20.45
CA LYS A 108 14.41 -5.81 20.50
C LYS A 108 14.90 -6.54 19.26
N ALA A 109 14.09 -6.60 18.19
CA ALA A 109 14.59 -7.04 16.88
C ALA A 109 15.71 -6.07 16.45
N HIS A 110 16.95 -6.54 16.61
CA HIS A 110 18.16 -5.84 16.20
C HIS A 110 18.37 -6.07 14.71
N GLY A 111 18.81 -5.04 13.97
CA GLY A 111 19.10 -5.16 12.55
C GLY A 111 18.10 -4.45 11.64
N GLU A 112 18.25 -4.73 10.35
CA GLU A 112 17.52 -4.05 9.28
C GLU A 112 16.09 -4.59 9.14
N LYS A 113 15.14 -3.67 8.90
CA LYS A 113 13.70 -3.94 8.94
C LYS A 113 13.02 -3.60 7.63
N VAL A 114 12.05 -4.44 7.30
CA VAL A 114 11.12 -4.27 6.19
C VAL A 114 9.74 -3.98 6.76
N LEU A 115 9.11 -2.88 6.36
CA LEU A 115 7.77 -2.50 6.79
C LEU A 115 6.76 -2.65 5.64
N MET A 116 5.67 -3.34 5.90
CA MET A 116 4.65 -3.68 4.90
C MET A 116 3.30 -3.13 5.35
N LEU A 117 2.69 -2.30 4.50
CA LEU A 117 1.50 -1.53 4.83
C LEU A 117 0.35 -1.96 3.92
N SER A 118 -0.66 -2.58 4.53
CA SER A 118 -1.79 -3.13 3.80
C SER A 118 -2.77 -2.08 3.33
N GLY A 119 -3.62 -2.46 2.38
CA GLY A 119 -4.80 -1.68 2.02
C GLY A 119 -5.89 -1.68 3.09
N GLY A 120 -6.94 -0.90 2.84
CA GLY A 120 -8.12 -0.89 3.71
C GLY A 120 -8.99 0.36 3.69
N GLY A 121 -8.77 1.36 2.82
CA GLY A 121 -9.59 2.57 2.84
C GLY A 121 -9.56 3.26 4.20
N GLN A 122 -10.72 3.58 4.78
CA GLN A 122 -10.81 4.21 6.11
C GLN A 122 -10.09 3.43 7.24
N TRP A 123 -9.89 2.11 7.08
CA TRP A 123 -9.10 1.28 7.99
C TRP A 123 -7.65 1.75 8.16
N GLY A 124 -7.09 2.48 7.18
CA GLY A 124 -5.75 3.09 7.27
C GLY A 124 -5.59 4.06 8.45
N ALA A 125 -6.69 4.54 9.03
CA ALA A 125 -6.67 5.32 10.26
C ALA A 125 -6.05 4.54 11.44
N TYR A 126 -6.18 3.21 11.47
CA TYR A 126 -5.51 2.37 12.45
C TYR A 126 -3.99 2.56 12.44
N GLY A 127 -3.36 2.38 11.27
CA GLY A 127 -1.92 2.56 11.10
C GLY A 127 -1.46 3.98 11.45
N ALA A 128 -2.24 5.01 11.08
CA ALA A 128 -1.91 6.40 11.42
C ALA A 128 -1.85 6.63 12.94
N GLY A 129 -2.84 6.15 13.69
CA GLY A 129 -2.84 6.24 15.16
C GLY A 129 -1.72 5.42 15.80
N LEU A 130 -1.46 4.23 15.27
CA LEU A 130 -0.35 3.37 15.71
C LEU A 130 1.00 4.08 15.60
N PHE A 131 1.35 4.55 14.40
CA PHE A 131 2.65 5.19 14.16
C PHE A 131 2.79 6.53 14.88
N ARG A 132 1.70 7.30 15.02
CA ARG A 132 1.72 8.54 15.81
C ARG A 132 2.11 8.28 17.25
N THR A 133 1.48 7.29 17.90
CA THR A 133 1.80 6.98 19.30
C THR A 133 3.20 6.39 19.45
N LEU A 134 3.64 5.53 18.54
CA LEU A 134 5.02 5.02 18.55
C LEU A 134 6.04 6.15 18.38
N HIS A 135 5.75 7.12 17.51
CA HIS A 135 6.59 8.31 17.32
C HIS A 135 6.70 9.13 18.60
N ASP A 136 5.56 9.48 19.21
CA ASP A 136 5.50 10.27 20.44
C ASP A 136 6.19 9.56 21.62
N ALA A 137 6.10 8.22 21.68
CA ALA A 137 6.71 7.41 22.74
C ALA A 137 8.23 7.18 22.58
N SER A 138 8.79 7.40 21.39
CA SER A 138 10.18 7.04 21.08
C SER A 138 11.24 7.92 21.75
N GLY A 139 10.86 9.10 22.27
CA GLY A 139 11.76 10.09 22.87
C GLY A 139 12.70 10.81 21.88
N ASN A 140 12.76 10.39 20.63
CA ASN A 140 13.57 10.99 19.56
C ASN A 140 12.80 11.15 18.22
N ASP A 141 11.47 11.14 18.29
CA ASP A 141 10.56 11.30 17.15
C ASP A 141 10.79 10.23 16.06
N LEU A 142 11.10 9.00 16.45
CA LEU A 142 11.37 7.87 15.57
C LEU A 142 10.56 6.64 15.99
N ALA A 143 9.37 6.48 15.40
CA ALA A 143 8.44 5.40 15.76
C ALA A 143 9.05 3.99 15.61
N MET A 144 9.92 3.81 14.61
CA MET A 144 10.61 2.55 14.36
C MET A 144 12.01 2.84 13.81
N ARG A 145 13.05 2.34 14.50
CA ARG A 145 14.44 2.40 14.03
C ARG A 145 14.78 1.26 13.08
N GLY A 146 15.72 1.50 12.17
CA GLY A 146 16.26 0.48 11.27
C GLY A 146 15.33 0.05 10.13
N VAL A 147 14.27 0.81 9.85
CA VAL A 147 13.44 0.55 8.65
C VAL A 147 14.25 0.96 7.42
N ARG A 148 14.37 0.06 6.45
CA ARG A 148 15.09 0.29 5.19
C ARG A 148 14.23 0.17 3.96
N ILE A 149 13.18 -0.65 4.02
CA ILE A 149 12.23 -0.84 2.93
C ILE A 149 10.82 -0.64 3.46
N ILE A 150 9.99 0.11 2.73
CA ILE A 150 8.56 0.23 2.98
C ILE A 150 7.78 -0.13 1.70
N THR A 151 6.87 -1.11 1.80
CA THR A 151 5.94 -1.45 0.72
C THR A 151 4.52 -1.07 1.12
N GLY A 152 3.76 -0.42 0.24
CA GLY A 152 2.38 -0.02 0.53
C GLY A 152 1.39 -0.34 -0.58
N ILE A 153 0.19 -0.78 -0.20
CA ILE A 153 -0.95 -1.00 -1.10
C ILE A 153 -2.15 -0.18 -0.63
N SER A 154 -2.89 0.44 -1.55
CA SER A 154 -4.09 1.24 -1.27
C SER A 154 -3.78 2.31 -0.24
N THR A 155 -4.50 2.36 0.88
CA THR A 155 -4.19 3.29 1.95
C THR A 155 -2.80 3.08 2.57
N GLY A 156 -2.24 1.87 2.53
CA GLY A 156 -0.84 1.64 2.85
C GLY A 156 0.12 2.41 1.94
N SER A 157 -0.21 2.64 0.67
CA SER A 157 0.61 3.46 -0.23
C SER A 157 0.69 4.93 0.21
N LEU A 158 -0.40 5.46 0.75
CA LEU A 158 -0.46 6.82 1.31
C LEU A 158 0.41 6.92 2.56
N GLN A 159 0.33 5.90 3.41
CA GLN A 159 1.18 5.79 4.59
C GLN A 159 2.66 5.68 4.20
N THR A 160 3.01 4.92 3.15
CA THR A 160 4.38 4.78 2.65
C THR A 160 5.03 6.13 2.39
N LEU A 161 4.36 7.03 1.66
CA LEU A 161 4.92 8.35 1.32
C LEU A 161 5.34 9.16 2.55
N LEU A 162 4.56 9.11 3.62
CA LEU A 162 4.83 9.88 4.82
C LEU A 162 5.78 9.15 5.77
N LEU A 163 5.68 7.82 5.85
CA LEU A 163 6.54 6.99 6.71
C LEU A 163 7.97 6.86 6.17
N MET A 164 8.19 6.95 4.86
CA MET A 164 9.54 7.06 4.29
C MET A 164 10.31 8.27 4.83
N VAL A 165 9.61 9.33 5.23
CA VAL A 165 10.21 10.52 5.84
C VAL A 165 10.20 10.38 7.37
N ALA A 166 9.05 10.03 7.97
CA ALA A 166 8.90 9.98 9.42
C ALA A 166 9.78 8.93 10.10
N LEU A 167 10.13 7.85 9.39
CA LEU A 167 10.95 6.74 9.90
C LEU A 167 12.43 6.82 9.48
N ASP A 168 12.83 7.82 8.68
CA ASP A 168 14.20 7.93 8.19
C ASP A 168 15.08 8.73 9.15
N GLU A 169 16.09 8.07 9.72
CA GLU A 169 17.08 8.68 10.61
C GLU A 169 17.87 9.84 9.95
N LYS A 170 17.96 9.88 8.62
CA LYS A 170 18.58 11.01 7.90
C LYS A 170 17.71 12.27 7.89
N ALA A 171 16.40 12.13 8.04
CA ALA A 171 15.50 13.27 8.07
C ALA A 171 15.62 14.03 9.40
N ARG A 172 15.63 15.37 9.31
CA ARG A 172 15.66 16.23 10.51
C ARG A 172 14.47 15.91 11.43
N PRO A 173 14.64 15.95 12.76
CA PRO A 173 13.55 15.66 13.72
C PRO A 173 12.26 16.44 13.42
N GLU A 174 12.36 17.71 13.06
CA GLU A 174 11.22 18.57 12.75
C GLU A 174 10.49 18.10 11.48
N THR A 175 11.24 17.66 10.46
CA THR A 175 10.69 17.12 9.23
C THR A 175 10.01 15.76 9.48
N ARG A 176 10.57 14.93 10.35
CA ARG A 176 9.94 13.66 10.77
C ARG A 176 8.62 13.90 11.51
N ARG A 177 8.60 14.86 12.44
CA ARG A 177 7.39 15.26 13.16
C ARG A 177 6.33 15.80 12.22
N TYR A 178 6.72 16.68 11.29
CA TYR A 178 5.81 17.21 10.28
C TYR A 178 5.22 16.10 9.41
N ALA A 179 6.02 15.14 8.93
CA ALA A 179 5.52 13.98 8.19
C ALA A 179 4.49 13.16 9.00
N MET A 180 4.74 12.98 10.29
CA MET A 180 3.82 12.27 11.20
C MET A 180 2.52 13.06 11.43
N GLU A 181 2.58 14.39 11.57
CA GLU A 181 1.41 15.26 11.66
C GLU A 181 0.58 15.21 10.37
N ARG A 182 1.23 15.23 9.21
CA ARG A 182 0.55 15.08 7.91
C ARG A 182 -0.09 13.69 7.76
N LEU A 183 0.52 12.65 8.33
CA LEU A 183 -0.06 11.31 8.34
C LEU A 183 -1.36 11.28 9.15
N GLU A 184 -1.32 11.76 10.38
CA GLU A 184 -2.51 11.81 11.23
C GLU A 184 -3.60 12.71 10.63
N TRP A 185 -3.23 13.89 10.12
CA TRP A 185 -4.15 14.79 9.43
C TRP A 185 -4.80 14.10 8.24
N GLY A 186 -4.03 13.40 7.40
CA GLY A 186 -4.52 12.68 6.23
C GLY A 186 -5.65 11.70 6.56
N TYR A 187 -5.57 11.05 7.71
CA TYR A 187 -6.57 10.10 8.22
C TYR A 187 -7.57 10.70 9.22
N SER A 188 -7.67 12.04 9.29
CA SER A 188 -8.62 12.76 10.15
C SER A 188 -9.53 13.71 9.34
N PRO A 189 -10.28 13.22 8.33
CA PRO A 189 -11.22 14.06 7.61
C PRO A 189 -12.36 14.51 8.53
N LYS A 190 -12.89 15.72 8.34
CA LYS A 190 -14.05 16.20 9.12
C LYS A 190 -15.38 15.68 8.55
N LYS A 191 -15.38 15.25 7.29
CA LYS A 191 -16.54 14.75 6.54
C LYS A 191 -16.09 13.89 5.36
N GLU A 192 -16.92 12.94 4.92
CA GLU A 192 -16.63 12.05 3.78
C GLU A 192 -16.22 12.82 2.52
N SER A 193 -16.87 13.96 2.24
CA SER A 193 -16.61 14.81 1.06
C SER A 193 -15.20 15.40 0.97
N GLU A 194 -14.42 15.38 2.06
CA GLU A 194 -13.01 15.76 2.05
C GLU A 194 -12.10 14.65 1.51
N VAL A 195 -12.61 13.40 1.43
CA VAL A 195 -11.90 12.25 0.89
C VAL A 195 -12.48 11.85 -0.47
N VAL A 196 -13.81 11.74 -0.59
CA VAL A 196 -14.45 11.31 -1.84
C VAL A 196 -15.73 12.08 -2.13
N LEU A 197 -16.00 12.34 -3.41
CA LEU A 197 -17.31 12.84 -3.84
C LEU A 197 -18.26 11.65 -4.02
N ASN A 198 -18.88 11.21 -2.92
CA ASN A 198 -19.84 10.12 -2.92
C ASN A 198 -21.11 10.55 -3.67
N THR A 199 -21.29 10.04 -4.88
CA THR A 199 -22.48 10.30 -5.70
C THR A 199 -23.53 9.20 -5.57
N GLY A 200 -23.31 8.22 -4.70
CA GLY A 200 -24.09 7.01 -4.61
C GLY A 200 -24.11 6.23 -5.93
N LEU A 201 -24.99 5.22 -6.00
CA LEU A 201 -25.09 4.34 -7.18
C LEU A 201 -25.80 5.00 -8.37
N LYS A 202 -26.45 6.15 -8.17
CA LYS A 202 -27.20 6.86 -9.23
C LYS A 202 -26.30 7.32 -10.38
N MET A 203 -25.03 7.60 -10.10
CA MET A 203 -24.05 8.05 -11.09
C MET A 203 -23.18 6.91 -11.64
N LEU A 204 -23.36 5.67 -11.16
CA LEU A 204 -22.56 4.52 -11.58
C LEU A 204 -22.62 4.25 -13.10
N PRO A 205 -23.76 4.37 -13.80
CA PRO A 205 -23.82 4.24 -15.26
C PRO A 205 -23.02 5.31 -16.03
N PHE A 206 -22.78 6.47 -15.43
CA PHE A 206 -22.10 7.61 -16.08
C PHE A 206 -20.62 7.70 -15.72
N ARG A 207 -20.25 7.32 -14.48
CA ARG A 207 -18.89 7.41 -13.95
C ARG A 207 -18.16 6.09 -13.87
N GLY A 208 -18.87 4.97 -14.00
CA GLY A 208 -18.33 3.62 -13.76
C GLY A 208 -17.96 3.35 -12.30
N ALA A 209 -18.32 4.25 -11.37
CA ALA A 209 -17.98 4.15 -9.96
C ALA A 209 -18.96 4.92 -9.06
N GLN A 210 -19.00 4.54 -7.78
CA GLN A 210 -19.83 5.17 -6.75
C GLN A 210 -19.32 6.56 -6.35
N ALA A 211 -18.00 6.76 -6.32
CA ALA A 211 -17.39 8.00 -5.82
C ALA A 211 -16.29 8.55 -6.73
N GLY A 212 -16.28 9.89 -6.87
CA GLY A 212 -15.21 10.63 -7.54
C GLY A 212 -14.02 10.88 -6.61
N THR A 213 -12.81 10.75 -7.12
CA THR A 213 -11.56 10.77 -6.34
C THR A 213 -10.81 12.11 -6.38
N THR A 214 -11.42 13.17 -6.94
CA THR A 214 -10.82 14.52 -6.94
C THR A 214 -10.46 15.05 -5.54
N PRO A 215 -11.30 14.90 -4.49
CA PRO A 215 -10.92 15.34 -3.15
C PRO A 215 -9.74 14.54 -2.60
N LEU A 216 -9.71 13.22 -2.85
CA LEU A 216 -8.58 12.36 -2.48
C LEU A 216 -7.28 12.86 -3.11
N ARG A 217 -7.27 13.13 -4.43
CA ARG A 217 -6.10 13.69 -5.12
C ARG A 217 -5.60 14.96 -4.44
N ARG A 218 -6.53 15.89 -4.16
CA ARG A 218 -6.20 17.14 -3.48
C ARG A 218 -5.62 16.90 -2.09
N ARG A 219 -6.22 15.99 -1.32
CA ARG A 219 -5.76 15.66 0.03
C ARG A 219 -4.36 15.03 0.04
N ILE A 220 -4.07 14.14 -0.91
CA ILE A 220 -2.72 13.55 -1.09
C ILE A 220 -1.71 14.64 -1.40
N ARG A 221 -2.03 15.50 -2.37
CA ARG A 221 -1.19 16.61 -2.77
C ARG A 221 -0.93 17.56 -1.61
N ASP A 222 -1.97 17.97 -0.89
CA ASP A 222 -1.85 18.83 0.28
C ASP A 222 -1.02 18.13 1.37
N ALA A 223 -1.15 16.81 1.56
CA ALA A 223 -0.35 16.08 2.55
C ALA A 223 1.17 16.19 2.30
N ILE A 224 1.59 16.27 1.02
CA ILE A 224 3.00 16.22 0.60
C ILE A 224 3.56 17.62 0.26
N TYR A 225 2.73 18.51 -0.28
CA TYR A 225 3.15 19.76 -0.93
C TYR A 225 2.15 20.90 -0.67
N GLU A 226 1.79 21.08 0.60
CA GLU A 226 0.86 22.12 1.05
C GLU A 226 1.39 23.52 0.67
N ASN A 227 0.59 24.31 -0.05
CA ASN A 227 0.93 25.68 -0.46
C ASN A 227 2.28 25.83 -1.20
N GLY A 228 2.76 24.75 -1.85
CA GLY A 228 4.04 24.77 -2.55
C GLY A 228 5.27 24.54 -1.66
N ASP A 229 5.08 24.14 -0.39
CA ASP A 229 6.19 23.78 0.49
C ASP A 229 6.81 22.44 0.09
N GLY A 230 8.05 22.49 -0.39
CA GLY A 230 8.83 21.31 -0.82
C GLY A 230 9.40 20.46 0.31
N THR A 231 9.22 20.81 1.59
CA THR A 231 9.90 20.18 2.72
C THR A 231 9.78 18.65 2.73
N LEU A 232 8.58 18.10 2.57
CA LEU A 232 8.38 16.64 2.54
C LEU A 232 8.85 16.02 1.23
N LEU A 233 8.68 16.72 0.12
CA LEU A 233 9.12 16.25 -1.19
C LEU A 233 10.64 16.12 -1.26
N ASP A 234 11.38 17.09 -0.73
CA ASP A 234 12.84 17.05 -0.68
C ASP A 234 13.34 15.97 0.27
N ALA A 235 12.65 15.77 1.40
CA ALA A 235 12.93 14.67 2.30
C ALA A 235 12.68 13.30 1.64
N LEU A 236 11.60 13.16 0.86
CA LEU A 236 11.33 11.96 0.06
C LEU A 236 12.44 11.67 -0.96
N ARG A 237 12.92 12.70 -1.68
CA ARG A 237 14.05 12.56 -2.63
C ARG A 237 15.31 12.06 -1.95
N GLN A 238 15.57 12.53 -0.74
CA GLN A 238 16.79 12.24 0.00
C GLN A 238 16.68 11.02 0.91
N SER A 239 15.48 10.42 1.00
CA SER A 239 15.21 9.34 1.93
C SER A 239 16.19 8.17 1.73
N SER A 240 16.71 7.66 2.84
CA SER A 240 17.50 6.42 2.86
C SER A 240 16.64 5.17 2.78
N ILE A 241 15.33 5.30 3.01
CA ILE A 241 14.36 4.22 2.96
C ILE A 241 13.90 4.04 1.51
N ALA A 242 13.99 2.81 1.00
CA ALA A 242 13.42 2.45 -0.29
C ALA A 242 11.90 2.25 -0.14
N GLY A 243 11.11 3.00 -0.91
CA GLY A 243 9.65 2.98 -0.83
C GLY A 243 9.02 2.48 -2.10
N TYR A 244 8.06 1.56 -1.96
CA TYR A 244 7.39 0.93 -3.09
C TYR A 244 5.88 0.96 -2.93
N ILE A 245 5.18 1.30 -4.02
CA ILE A 245 3.72 1.35 -4.06
C ILE A 245 3.21 0.37 -5.11
N GLY A 246 2.33 -0.56 -4.70
CA GLY A 246 1.80 -1.62 -5.56
C GLY A 246 0.40 -1.32 -6.12
N PHE A 247 0.12 -1.73 -7.36
CA PHE A 247 -1.17 -1.59 -8.04
C PHE A 247 -1.33 -2.66 -9.14
N VAL A 248 -2.52 -2.75 -9.73
CA VAL A 248 -2.83 -3.75 -10.77
C VAL A 248 -3.14 -3.06 -12.09
N GLU A 249 -2.56 -3.54 -13.19
CA GLU A 249 -2.95 -3.09 -14.52
C GLU A 249 -4.27 -3.74 -14.94
N ALA A 250 -5.27 -2.92 -15.27
CA ALA A 250 -6.63 -3.37 -15.47
C ALA A 250 -6.82 -4.22 -16.74
N ASN A 251 -5.96 -4.07 -17.75
CA ASN A 251 -6.08 -4.76 -19.03
C ASN A 251 -5.66 -6.23 -18.98
N CYS A 252 -4.66 -6.58 -18.17
CA CYS A 252 -4.05 -7.90 -18.09
C CYS A 252 -4.14 -8.51 -16.68
N GLY A 253 -4.49 -7.71 -15.67
CA GLY A 253 -4.56 -8.15 -14.28
C GLY A 253 -3.22 -8.45 -13.63
N GLN A 254 -2.11 -8.01 -14.24
CA GLN A 254 -0.77 -8.11 -13.66
C GLN A 254 -0.60 -7.11 -12.53
N PHE A 255 0.19 -7.53 -11.53
CA PHE A 255 0.57 -6.66 -10.42
C PHE A 255 1.87 -5.96 -10.77
N HIS A 256 1.90 -4.65 -10.53
CA HIS A 256 3.06 -3.81 -10.75
C HIS A 256 3.33 -3.02 -9.48
N TYR A 257 4.55 -2.50 -9.37
CA TYR A 257 4.89 -1.55 -8.33
C TYR A 257 5.73 -0.39 -8.90
N VAL A 258 5.76 0.71 -8.18
CA VAL A 258 6.60 1.87 -8.51
C VAL A 258 7.62 2.14 -7.40
N ASP A 259 8.86 2.44 -7.78
CA ASP A 259 9.87 3.00 -6.87
C ASP A 259 9.58 4.47 -6.63
N VAL A 260 9.14 4.80 -5.41
CA VAL A 260 8.80 6.17 -5.00
C VAL A 260 10.00 7.10 -5.09
N ARG A 261 11.20 6.63 -4.72
CA ARG A 261 12.41 7.46 -4.70
C ARG A 261 12.86 7.78 -6.11
N GLY A 262 12.87 6.78 -7.00
CA GLY A 262 13.14 6.97 -8.42
C GLY A 262 12.16 7.96 -9.05
N LEU A 263 10.86 7.74 -8.82
CA LEU A 263 9.78 8.56 -9.37
C LEU A 263 9.91 10.05 -9.01
N VAL A 264 10.31 10.39 -7.78
CA VAL A 264 10.41 11.80 -7.33
C VAL A 264 11.72 12.46 -7.79
N ARG A 265 12.78 11.67 -7.99
CA ARG A 265 14.10 12.18 -8.38
C ARG A 265 14.18 12.55 -9.86
N ASP A 266 13.50 11.79 -10.70
CA ASP A 266 13.63 11.93 -12.15
C ASP A 266 12.60 12.90 -12.76
N GLU A 267 11.63 13.36 -11.97
CA GLU A 267 10.68 14.38 -12.39
C GLU A 267 11.34 15.78 -12.41
N PRO A 268 11.05 16.61 -13.44
CA PRO A 268 11.82 17.81 -13.75
C PRO A 268 11.58 18.97 -12.77
N ASP A 269 10.47 18.94 -12.03
CA ASP A 269 10.11 19.96 -11.06
C ASP A 269 9.23 19.38 -9.94
N ASN A 270 9.03 20.16 -8.88
CA ASN A 270 8.26 19.74 -7.71
C ASN A 270 6.78 19.47 -8.02
N GLU A 271 6.19 20.22 -8.95
CA GLU A 271 4.79 20.07 -9.33
C GLU A 271 4.55 18.73 -10.01
N ARG A 272 5.43 18.37 -10.94
CA ARG A 272 5.41 17.09 -11.65
C ARG A 272 5.69 15.92 -10.72
N ALA A 273 6.66 16.05 -9.84
CA ALA A 273 6.97 15.02 -8.85
C ALA A 273 5.76 14.73 -7.93
N VAL A 274 5.07 15.78 -7.48
CA VAL A 274 3.87 15.62 -6.64
C VAL A 274 2.71 15.02 -7.43
N ASP A 275 2.52 15.41 -8.69
CA ASP A 275 1.52 14.79 -9.57
C ASP A 275 1.80 13.30 -9.82
N ALA A 276 3.07 12.91 -9.97
CA ALA A 276 3.50 11.53 -10.11
C ALA A 276 3.25 10.71 -8.84
N LEU A 277 3.57 11.26 -7.66
CA LEU A 277 3.25 10.67 -6.37
C LEU A 277 1.74 10.50 -6.16
N CYS A 278 0.96 11.52 -6.54
CA CYS A 278 -0.50 11.43 -6.52
C CYS A 278 -0.99 10.33 -7.46
N ALA A 279 -0.45 10.22 -8.67
CA ALA A 279 -0.80 9.17 -9.62
C ALA A 279 -0.52 7.78 -9.03
N ALA A 280 0.66 7.57 -8.44
CA ALA A 280 1.04 6.30 -7.80
C ALA A 280 0.09 5.92 -6.66
N ALA A 281 -0.14 6.82 -5.71
CA ALA A 281 -0.98 6.54 -4.55
C ALA A 281 -2.47 6.39 -4.93
N MET A 282 -2.94 7.18 -5.89
CA MET A 282 -4.29 7.03 -6.43
C MET A 282 -4.45 5.71 -7.18
N ALA A 283 -3.45 5.28 -7.96
CA ALA A 283 -3.48 4.01 -8.69
C ALA A 283 -3.63 2.85 -7.71
N SER A 284 -2.81 2.88 -6.66
CA SER A 284 -2.84 1.90 -5.58
C SER A 284 -4.16 1.90 -4.81
N SER A 285 -4.92 3.00 -4.83
CA SER A 285 -6.20 3.17 -4.11
C SER A 285 -7.44 3.17 -5.02
N ALA A 286 -7.28 2.90 -6.33
CA ALA A 286 -8.36 2.98 -7.33
C ALA A 286 -9.27 1.74 -7.31
N MET A 287 -9.99 1.58 -6.19
CA MET A 287 -10.81 0.41 -5.93
C MET A 287 -11.96 0.29 -6.94
N PRO A 288 -12.06 -0.81 -7.72
CA PRO A 288 -13.10 -0.96 -8.73
C PRO A 288 -14.51 -0.81 -8.14
N VAL A 289 -15.45 -0.29 -8.92
CA VAL A 289 -16.86 -0.04 -8.54
C VAL A 289 -17.04 1.07 -7.49
N PHE A 290 -16.15 1.20 -6.51
CA PHE A 290 -16.24 2.19 -5.43
C PHE A 290 -15.58 3.52 -5.81
N HIS A 291 -14.39 3.47 -6.41
CA HIS A 291 -13.64 4.63 -6.86
C HIS A 291 -13.61 4.72 -8.38
N GLN A 292 -13.66 5.95 -8.90
CA GLN A 292 -13.48 6.22 -10.31
C GLN A 292 -12.16 5.61 -10.80
N GLN A 293 -12.24 4.80 -11.88
CA GLN A 293 -11.08 4.15 -12.48
C GLN A 293 -10.00 5.17 -12.79
N LEU A 294 -8.76 4.89 -12.42
CA LEU A 294 -7.63 5.77 -12.74
C LEU A 294 -7.02 5.38 -14.08
N ARG A 295 -6.69 6.37 -14.89
CA ARG A 295 -5.86 6.20 -16.08
C ARG A 295 -4.69 7.19 -16.04
N VAL A 296 -3.47 6.65 -16.05
CA VAL A 296 -2.27 7.48 -16.18
C VAL A 296 -1.99 7.67 -17.67
N THR A 297 -1.77 8.92 -18.08
CA THR A 297 -1.66 9.33 -19.49
C THR A 297 -0.39 10.17 -19.70
N GLY A 298 -0.01 10.40 -20.96
CA GLY A 298 1.08 11.32 -21.31
C GLY A 298 2.48 10.71 -21.31
N SER A 299 2.61 9.41 -21.04
CA SER A 299 3.87 8.69 -21.24
C SER A 299 4.06 8.25 -22.69
N SER A 300 5.32 8.12 -23.11
CA SER A 300 5.74 7.57 -24.40
C SER A 300 5.27 6.13 -24.63
N LYS A 301 5.05 5.37 -23.54
CA LYS A 301 4.58 3.98 -23.58
C LYS A 301 3.04 3.85 -23.66
N GLY A 302 2.33 4.95 -23.89
CA GLY A 302 0.88 4.97 -23.97
C GLY A 302 0.19 5.28 -22.63
N SER A 303 -1.11 5.05 -22.56
CA SER A 303 -1.89 5.24 -21.33
C SER A 303 -2.16 3.91 -20.64
N ARG A 304 -2.01 3.84 -19.32
CA ARG A 304 -2.33 2.65 -18.53
C ARG A 304 -3.53 2.88 -17.63
N VAL A 305 -4.41 1.88 -17.60
CA VAL A 305 -5.58 1.86 -16.73
C VAL A 305 -5.24 1.02 -15.51
N LEU A 306 -5.41 1.58 -14.32
CA LEU A 306 -4.90 1.01 -13.08
C LEU A 306 -6.02 0.80 -12.06
N TYR A 307 -5.90 -0.30 -11.32
CA TYR A 307 -6.75 -0.65 -10.18
C TYR A 307 -5.94 -0.74 -8.89
N ASP A 308 -6.67 -0.61 -7.79
CA ASP A 308 -6.14 -0.81 -6.44
C ASP A 308 -5.38 -2.13 -6.33
N GLY A 309 -4.19 -2.13 -5.71
CA GLY A 309 -3.37 -3.34 -5.56
C GLY A 309 -4.07 -4.44 -4.75
N GLY A 310 -4.96 -4.05 -3.84
CA GLY A 310 -5.79 -4.88 -2.97
C GLY A 310 -6.70 -5.86 -3.72
N VAL A 311 -6.93 -5.65 -5.01
CA VAL A 311 -7.66 -6.61 -5.85
C VAL A 311 -6.86 -7.89 -6.11
N ARG A 312 -5.55 -7.88 -5.83
CA ARG A 312 -4.66 -9.03 -6.05
C ARG A 312 -3.78 -9.36 -4.86
N ARG A 313 -3.30 -8.35 -4.12
CA ARG A 313 -2.37 -8.49 -2.99
C ARG A 313 -2.68 -7.42 -1.95
N SER A 314 -2.56 -7.75 -0.67
CA SER A 314 -2.61 -6.73 0.40
C SER A 314 -1.23 -6.33 0.91
N VAL A 315 -0.22 -7.20 0.71
CA VAL A 315 1.20 -6.90 0.86
C VAL A 315 1.97 -7.64 -0.25
N PHE A 316 3.13 -7.15 -0.67
CA PHE A 316 3.80 -7.63 -1.89
C PHE A 316 5.33 -7.67 -1.80
N PHE A 317 5.93 -8.59 -2.56
CA PHE A 317 7.37 -8.81 -2.78
C PHE A 317 7.60 -9.87 -3.87
N GLU A 318 6.60 -10.69 -4.20
CA GLU A 318 6.59 -11.69 -5.29
C GLU A 318 7.94 -12.44 -5.44
N ARG A 319 8.57 -12.40 -6.62
CA ARG A 319 9.86 -13.03 -6.91
C ARG A 319 11.03 -12.40 -6.13
N SER A 320 10.90 -11.17 -5.64
CA SER A 320 11.94 -10.49 -4.84
C SER A 320 12.27 -11.25 -3.56
N MET A 321 11.29 -11.91 -2.93
CA MET A 321 11.57 -12.77 -1.76
C MET A 321 12.37 -14.01 -2.12
N GLU A 322 12.13 -14.60 -3.29
CA GLU A 322 12.87 -15.78 -3.75
C GLU A 322 14.34 -15.40 -3.98
N ARG A 323 14.58 -14.25 -4.61
CA ARG A 323 15.93 -13.69 -4.78
C ARG A 323 16.64 -13.40 -3.47
N MET A 324 15.90 -12.83 -2.51
CA MET A 324 16.39 -12.62 -1.14
C MET A 324 16.75 -13.96 -0.49
N HIS A 325 15.88 -14.98 -0.62
CA HIS A 325 16.12 -16.30 -0.06
C HIS A 325 17.39 -16.96 -0.61
N ASP A 326 17.65 -16.82 -1.92
CA ASP A 326 18.88 -17.30 -2.54
C ASP A 326 20.12 -16.60 -1.95
N HIS A 327 20.03 -15.31 -1.61
CA HIS A 327 21.11 -14.59 -0.92
C HIS A 327 21.25 -15.02 0.54
N VAL A 328 20.14 -15.22 1.26
CA VAL A 328 20.15 -15.75 2.63
C VAL A 328 20.89 -17.08 2.66
N CYS A 329 20.62 -17.99 1.72
CA CYS A 329 21.30 -19.28 1.66
C CYS A 329 22.81 -19.17 1.33
N LYS A 330 23.24 -18.13 0.61
CA LYS A 330 24.67 -17.88 0.32
C LYS A 330 25.44 -17.31 1.52
N HIS A 331 24.77 -16.53 2.35
CA HIS A 331 25.40 -15.80 3.46
C HIS A 331 25.16 -16.45 4.84
N ALA A 332 24.22 -17.37 4.95
CA ALA A 332 23.97 -18.12 6.18
C ALA A 332 24.95 -19.30 6.33
N GLY A 333 25.33 -19.61 7.57
CA GLY A 333 26.15 -20.77 7.88
C GLY A 333 27.62 -20.60 7.50
N LEU A 334 28.29 -21.72 7.19
CA LEU A 334 29.66 -21.72 6.64
C LEU A 334 29.60 -21.69 5.10
N PRO A 335 30.59 -21.12 4.39
CA PRO A 335 30.58 -21.06 2.92
C PRO A 335 30.44 -22.40 2.20
N GLU A 336 30.80 -23.50 2.86
CA GLU A 336 30.72 -24.88 2.32
C GLU A 336 29.36 -25.55 2.61
N ASP A 337 28.50 -24.94 3.43
CA ASP A 337 27.19 -25.48 3.79
C ASP A 337 26.15 -25.14 2.71
N HIS A 338 25.77 -26.13 1.92
CA HIS A 338 24.75 -25.97 0.88
C HIS A 338 23.32 -25.87 1.46
N HIS A 339 23.11 -26.22 2.73
CA HIS A 339 21.79 -26.21 3.39
C HIS A 339 21.88 -25.73 4.84
N PRO A 340 22.17 -24.43 5.06
CA PRO A 340 22.37 -23.88 6.40
C PRO A 340 21.17 -24.10 7.32
N ALA A 341 21.44 -24.25 8.61
CA ALA A 341 20.40 -24.43 9.62
C ALA A 341 19.41 -23.25 9.62
N GLY A 342 18.16 -23.49 10.04
CA GLY A 342 17.12 -22.44 10.08
C GLY A 342 17.53 -21.23 10.93
N ALA A 343 18.21 -21.47 12.05
CA ALA A 343 18.72 -20.41 12.93
C ALA A 343 19.80 -19.54 12.25
N ASP A 344 20.66 -20.14 11.42
CA ASP A 344 21.69 -19.40 10.69
C ASP A 344 21.09 -18.54 9.57
N ARG A 345 20.06 -19.07 8.90
CA ARG A 345 19.28 -18.32 7.91
C ARG A 345 18.53 -17.17 8.56
N ALA A 346 17.90 -17.40 9.71
CA ALA A 346 17.19 -16.36 10.45
C ALA A 346 18.12 -15.20 10.84
N ALA A 347 19.37 -15.49 11.24
CA ALA A 347 20.33 -14.48 11.68
C ALA A 347 20.77 -13.48 10.59
N VAL A 348 20.67 -13.87 9.31
CA VAL A 348 21.03 -13.00 8.17
C VAL A 348 19.80 -12.49 7.41
N THR A 349 18.59 -12.84 7.87
CA THR A 349 17.33 -12.41 7.24
C THR A 349 16.83 -11.14 7.93
N PRO A 350 16.48 -10.06 7.20
CA PRO A 350 15.89 -8.87 7.82
C PRO A 350 14.53 -9.19 8.47
N ALA A 351 14.18 -8.44 9.51
CA ALA A 351 12.90 -8.61 10.20
C ALA A 351 11.77 -7.92 9.42
N PHE A 352 10.66 -8.64 9.20
CA PHE A 352 9.50 -8.12 8.50
C PHE A 352 8.42 -7.68 9.48
N PHE A 353 7.91 -6.47 9.31
CA PHE A 353 6.82 -5.88 10.08
C PHE A 353 5.65 -5.61 9.16
N VAL A 354 4.49 -6.18 9.48
CA VAL A 354 3.27 -6.05 8.69
C VAL A 354 2.21 -5.29 9.48
N VAL A 355 1.78 -4.16 8.94
CA VAL A 355 0.60 -3.45 9.41
C VAL A 355 -0.55 -3.80 8.49
N ARG A 356 -1.44 -4.64 8.99
CA ARG A 356 -2.74 -4.87 8.37
C ARG A 356 -3.72 -3.82 8.88
N ASN A 357 -4.10 -2.88 8.02
CA ASN A 357 -4.97 -1.80 8.41
C ASN A 357 -6.38 -2.28 8.80
N GLY A 358 -6.90 -3.34 8.17
CA GLY A 358 -8.20 -3.94 8.49
C GLY A 358 -8.17 -5.10 9.51
N PRO A 359 -9.35 -5.59 9.94
CA PRO A 359 -9.45 -6.79 10.78
C PRO A 359 -9.17 -8.06 9.98
N THR A 360 -8.74 -9.12 10.66
CA THR A 360 -8.43 -10.42 10.06
C THR A 360 -9.62 -11.31 9.83
N VAL A 361 -10.67 -11.10 10.62
CA VAL A 361 -11.92 -11.84 10.54
C VAL A 361 -13.06 -10.88 10.21
N ARG A 362 -13.96 -11.32 9.34
CA ARG A 362 -15.20 -10.59 9.04
C ARG A 362 -16.29 -11.01 10.03
N ILE A 363 -16.91 -10.02 10.68
CA ILE A 363 -18.07 -10.24 11.55
C ILE A 363 -19.28 -10.63 10.69
N ALA A 364 -20.20 -11.38 11.28
CA ALA A 364 -21.49 -11.68 10.67
C ALA A 364 -22.25 -10.38 10.35
N ASP A 365 -22.93 -10.38 9.21
CA ASP A 365 -23.77 -9.26 8.78
C ASP A 365 -25.21 -9.79 8.63
N PRO A 366 -26.04 -9.71 9.69
CA PRO A 366 -27.36 -10.33 9.72
C PRO A 366 -28.36 -9.69 8.73
N ASP A 367 -28.04 -8.50 8.22
CA ASP A 367 -28.85 -7.86 7.18
C ASP A 367 -28.81 -8.64 5.86
N LEU A 368 -27.72 -9.37 5.58
CA LEU A 368 -27.61 -10.21 4.36
C LEU A 368 -28.58 -11.38 4.35
N ASP A 369 -28.87 -11.95 5.53
CA ASP A 369 -29.78 -13.09 5.65
C ASP A 369 -31.26 -12.65 5.75
N SER A 370 -31.50 -11.35 5.98
CA SER A 370 -32.84 -10.81 6.27
C SER A 370 -33.35 -9.77 5.25
N LYS A 371 -32.50 -9.28 4.34
CA LYS A 371 -32.86 -8.27 3.34
C LYS A 371 -32.43 -8.71 1.94
N ASP A 372 -33.35 -8.61 0.98
CA ASP A 372 -33.05 -8.74 -0.45
C ASP A 372 -32.39 -7.45 -0.98
N ASP A 373 -31.10 -7.29 -0.71
CA ASP A 373 -30.28 -6.18 -1.22
C ASP A 373 -29.09 -6.70 -2.05
N PRO A 374 -29.19 -6.69 -3.41
CA PRO A 374 -28.12 -7.17 -4.27
C PRO A 374 -26.83 -6.35 -4.16
N ILE A 375 -26.93 -5.08 -3.76
CA ILE A 375 -25.77 -4.21 -3.56
C ILE A 375 -25.05 -4.60 -2.28
N LEU A 376 -25.80 -4.79 -1.18
CA LEU A 376 -25.24 -5.26 0.08
C LEU A 376 -24.54 -6.61 -0.11
N ASN A 377 -25.18 -7.53 -0.84
CA ASN A 377 -24.59 -8.83 -1.16
C ASN A 377 -23.30 -8.70 -1.99
N GLY A 378 -23.29 -7.85 -3.03
CA GLY A 378 -22.09 -7.58 -3.82
C GLY A 378 -20.95 -6.98 -3.00
N LYS A 379 -21.27 -6.02 -2.12
CA LYS A 379 -20.29 -5.44 -1.16
C LYS A 379 -19.74 -6.49 -0.21
N ARG A 380 -20.58 -7.41 0.29
CA ARG A 380 -20.12 -8.51 1.14
C ARG A 380 -19.16 -9.44 0.40
N GLY A 381 -19.53 -9.88 -0.81
CA GLY A 381 -18.68 -10.73 -1.64
C GLY A 381 -17.31 -10.10 -1.87
N TYR A 382 -17.28 -8.81 -2.17
CA TYR A 382 -16.04 -8.05 -2.30
C TYR A 382 -15.25 -7.98 -0.98
N ASP A 383 -15.89 -7.61 0.13
CA ASP A 383 -15.26 -7.51 1.45
C ASP A 383 -14.63 -8.85 1.90
N LEU A 384 -15.22 -9.99 1.51
CA LEU A 384 -14.71 -11.34 1.75
C LEU A 384 -13.52 -11.68 0.84
N LEU A 385 -13.62 -11.41 -0.46
CA LEU A 385 -12.53 -11.65 -1.41
C LEU A 385 -11.28 -10.85 -1.05
N VAL A 386 -11.44 -9.57 -0.71
CA VAL A 386 -10.32 -8.74 -0.25
C VAL A 386 -9.73 -9.34 1.02
N ASN A 387 -10.55 -9.66 2.03
CA ASN A 387 -10.07 -10.25 3.29
C ASN A 387 -9.21 -11.50 3.06
N GLU A 388 -9.70 -12.42 2.23
CA GLU A 388 -8.98 -13.64 1.89
C GLU A 388 -7.67 -13.34 1.16
N SER A 389 -7.68 -12.38 0.24
CA SER A 389 -6.46 -11.92 -0.42
C SER A 389 -5.46 -11.31 0.56
N GLU A 390 -5.90 -10.62 1.62
CA GLU A 390 -4.98 -10.04 2.61
C GLU A 390 -4.37 -11.10 3.53
N VAL A 391 -5.21 -11.99 4.07
CA VAL A 391 -4.74 -13.10 4.92
C VAL A 391 -3.80 -14.00 4.12
N GLY A 392 -4.20 -14.35 2.89
CA GLY A 392 -3.41 -15.19 2.00
C GLY A 392 -2.07 -14.57 1.61
N ALA A 393 -2.00 -13.24 1.43
CA ALA A 393 -0.73 -12.56 1.15
C ALA A 393 0.24 -12.62 2.34
N ILE A 394 -0.24 -12.46 3.58
CA ILE A 394 0.57 -12.57 4.80
C ILE A 394 1.01 -14.02 5.03
N ALA A 395 0.12 -15.00 4.80
CA ALA A 395 0.48 -16.41 4.84
C ALA A 395 1.52 -16.76 3.77
N GLY A 396 1.36 -16.22 2.56
CA GLY A 396 2.32 -16.35 1.46
C GLY A 396 3.69 -15.78 1.80
N LEU A 397 3.76 -14.64 2.51
CA LEU A 397 5.01 -14.10 3.03
C LEU A 397 5.72 -15.10 3.95
N ARG A 398 5.00 -15.77 4.87
CA ARG A 398 5.58 -16.81 5.73
C ARG A 398 6.07 -18.02 4.93
N LEU A 399 5.38 -18.42 3.87
CA LEU A 399 5.84 -19.50 2.99
C LEU A 399 7.12 -19.14 2.22
N LEU A 400 7.26 -17.87 1.80
CA LEU A 400 8.45 -17.35 1.12
C LEU A 400 9.59 -17.01 2.08
N ASN A 401 9.29 -16.73 3.35
CA ASN A 401 10.24 -16.49 4.42
C ASN A 401 10.02 -17.47 5.60
N PRO A 402 10.38 -18.76 5.43
CA PRO A 402 10.07 -19.81 6.39
C PRO A 402 10.77 -19.63 7.75
N TYR A 403 11.93 -18.96 7.78
CA TYR A 403 12.80 -18.87 8.96
C TYR A 403 12.95 -17.46 9.54
N GLY A 404 12.69 -16.41 8.75
CA GLY A 404 12.86 -15.04 9.21
C GLY A 404 11.78 -14.59 10.19
N ASP A 405 12.11 -13.57 10.96
CA ASP A 405 11.16 -12.94 11.86
C ASP A 405 10.08 -12.18 11.07
N ILE A 406 8.82 -12.49 11.36
CA ILE A 406 7.67 -11.75 10.82
C ILE A 406 6.79 -11.35 11.98
N TYR A 407 6.60 -10.05 12.12
CA TYR A 407 5.77 -9.43 13.14
C TYR A 407 4.56 -8.80 12.48
N VAL A 408 3.38 -8.99 13.06
CA VAL A 408 2.12 -8.49 12.50
C VAL A 408 1.42 -7.61 13.52
N THR A 409 0.70 -6.62 13.02
CA THR A 409 -0.31 -5.87 13.77
C THR A 409 -1.55 -5.64 12.90
N THR A 410 -2.75 -5.65 13.50
CA THR A 410 -4.04 -5.61 12.79
C THR A 410 -5.05 -4.72 13.52
N ALA A 411 -6.10 -4.28 12.83
CA ALA A 411 -7.24 -3.63 13.46
C ALA A 411 -8.28 -4.62 14.03
N ASP A 412 -7.90 -5.86 14.37
CA ASP A 412 -8.79 -6.76 15.12
C ASP A 412 -9.15 -6.16 16.48
N GLN A 413 -10.32 -6.55 17.01
CA GLN A 413 -10.93 -6.00 18.23
C GLN A 413 -11.50 -4.58 18.07
N TRP A 414 -11.58 -4.03 16.85
CA TRP A 414 -12.19 -2.72 16.60
C TRP A 414 -13.66 -2.62 17.07
N ASP A 415 -14.36 -3.75 17.12
CA ASP A 415 -15.78 -3.89 17.46
C ASP A 415 -16.03 -4.11 18.95
N SER A 416 -15.01 -4.59 19.68
CA SER A 416 -15.07 -4.83 21.13
C SER A 416 -14.24 -3.83 21.94
N PHE A 417 -13.44 -2.99 21.27
CA PHE A 417 -12.65 -1.93 21.89
C PHE A 417 -13.52 -0.75 22.35
N GLU A 418 -13.38 -0.37 23.62
CA GLU A 418 -14.03 0.82 24.19
C GLU A 418 -13.26 2.08 23.79
N CYS A 419 -13.69 2.71 22.70
CA CYS A 419 -13.12 3.97 22.23
C CYS A 419 -13.44 5.12 23.19
N THR A 420 -12.44 5.95 23.48
CA THR A 420 -12.56 7.09 24.40
C THR A 420 -12.66 8.44 23.69
N CYS A 421 -12.68 8.43 22.35
CA CYS A 421 -12.69 9.66 21.55
C CYS A 421 -14.04 10.42 21.66
N PRO A 422 -14.04 11.75 21.82
CA PRO A 422 -15.26 12.55 21.84
C PRO A 422 -16.09 12.45 20.56
N GLU A 423 -15.45 12.29 19.41
CA GLU A 423 -16.09 12.17 18.10
C GLU A 423 -16.45 10.71 17.73
N ALA A 424 -16.42 9.79 18.69
CA ALA A 424 -16.56 8.36 18.42
C ALA A 424 -17.94 8.00 17.85
N ASP A 425 -17.91 7.45 16.64
CA ASP A 425 -18.97 6.60 16.11
C ASP A 425 -18.32 5.36 15.52
N CYS A 426 -18.09 4.37 16.38
CA CYS A 426 -17.31 3.18 16.04
C CYS A 426 -18.10 2.17 15.19
N LYS A 427 -19.27 2.53 14.66
CA LYS A 427 -20.00 1.72 13.69
C LYS A 427 -19.52 2.04 12.27
N LYS A 428 -19.10 1.02 11.51
CA LYS A 428 -18.66 1.14 10.10
C LYS A 428 -19.76 1.61 9.14
N GLU A 429 -21.04 1.51 9.52
CA GLU A 429 -22.19 1.69 8.63
C GLU A 429 -22.36 3.12 8.09
N GLY A 430 -22.98 3.22 6.90
CA GLY A 430 -23.43 4.46 6.27
C GLY A 430 -22.47 5.02 5.23
N GLU A 431 -21.37 5.63 5.69
CA GLU A 431 -20.41 6.35 4.84
C GLU A 431 -19.23 5.45 4.42
N MET A 432 -18.65 5.72 3.24
CA MET A 432 -17.43 5.05 2.76
C MET A 432 -16.20 5.48 3.58
N PHE A 433 -16.16 6.75 3.98
CA PHE A 433 -15.14 7.33 4.86
C PHE A 433 -15.80 8.11 5.99
N LYS A 434 -16.02 7.44 7.11
CA LYS A 434 -16.73 7.99 8.27
C LYS A 434 -15.76 8.59 9.28
N PRO A 435 -15.76 9.92 9.52
CA PRO A 435 -14.83 10.58 10.43
C PRO A 435 -14.79 9.98 11.84
N GLY A 436 -15.95 9.72 12.44
CA GLY A 436 -16.04 9.17 13.79
C GLY A 436 -15.51 7.74 13.89
N PHE A 437 -15.74 6.93 12.85
CA PHE A 437 -15.18 5.57 12.78
C PHE A 437 -13.65 5.61 12.62
N MET A 438 -13.15 6.47 11.74
CA MET A 438 -11.72 6.69 11.57
C MET A 438 -11.06 7.20 12.86
N ALA A 439 -11.74 8.03 13.64
CA ALA A 439 -11.27 8.45 14.96
C ALA A 439 -11.14 7.26 15.92
N CYS A 440 -12.14 6.37 15.98
CA CYS A 440 -12.04 5.13 16.77
C CYS A 440 -10.89 4.24 16.32
N LEU A 441 -10.64 4.13 15.01
CA LEU A 441 -9.53 3.33 14.49
C LEU A 441 -8.17 3.93 14.86
N ARG A 442 -8.00 5.26 14.80
CA ARG A 442 -6.79 5.92 15.30
C ARG A 442 -6.61 5.58 16.78
N ASP A 443 -7.66 5.68 17.59
CA ASP A 443 -7.62 5.36 19.02
C ASP A 443 -7.24 3.90 19.30
N LEU A 444 -7.78 2.96 18.53
CA LEU A 444 -7.38 1.56 18.59
C LEU A 444 -5.89 1.38 18.27
N GLY A 445 -5.38 2.08 17.25
CA GLY A 445 -3.95 2.10 16.91
C GLY A 445 -3.10 2.60 18.07
N ARG A 446 -3.53 3.68 18.73
CA ARG A 446 -2.86 4.21 19.93
C ARG A 446 -2.88 3.21 21.08
N HIS A 447 -4.04 2.62 21.36
CA HIS A 447 -4.21 1.62 22.41
C HIS A 447 -3.27 0.42 22.20
N LYS A 448 -3.20 -0.11 20.98
CA LYS A 448 -2.31 -1.24 20.67
C LYS A 448 -0.83 -0.86 20.75
N ALA A 449 -0.46 0.37 20.39
CA ALA A 449 0.92 0.85 20.58
C ALA A 449 1.33 0.86 22.06
N GLN A 450 0.39 1.12 22.97
CA GLN A 450 0.65 1.29 24.41
C GLN A 450 0.49 0.02 25.24
N ARG A 451 -0.04 -1.07 24.66
CA ARG A 451 -0.26 -2.32 25.41
C ARG A 451 1.05 -2.93 25.90
N SER A 452 0.99 -3.66 27.02
CA SER A 452 2.13 -4.44 27.51
C SER A 452 2.59 -5.44 26.44
N GLY A 453 3.87 -5.40 26.07
CA GLY A 453 4.44 -6.19 24.97
C GLY A 453 4.44 -5.50 23.60
N GLY A 454 3.93 -4.26 23.50
CA GLY A 454 3.92 -3.48 22.26
C GLY A 454 2.91 -3.98 21.22
N PRO A 455 2.74 -3.28 20.09
CA PRO A 455 1.64 -3.52 19.13
C PRO A 455 1.83 -4.76 18.25
N TRP A 456 3.02 -5.34 18.27
CA TRP A 456 3.46 -6.39 17.37
C TRP A 456 3.25 -7.76 18.00
N TRP A 457 2.94 -8.77 17.20
CA TRP A 457 3.04 -10.17 17.61
C TRP A 457 3.74 -10.99 16.53
N PRO A 458 4.53 -12.01 16.92
CA PRO A 458 5.21 -12.86 15.96
C PRO A 458 4.22 -13.78 15.23
N LEU A 459 4.43 -13.99 13.93
CA LEU A 459 3.82 -15.10 13.21
C LEU A 459 4.59 -16.39 13.50
N SER A 460 3.87 -17.48 13.74
CA SER A 460 4.45 -18.80 13.96
C SER A 460 5.42 -19.20 12.83
N PRO A 461 6.60 -19.75 13.16
CA PRO A 461 7.48 -20.35 12.15
C PRO A 461 6.87 -21.64 11.60
N ILE A 462 7.31 -22.05 10.41
CA ILE A 462 6.83 -23.30 9.77
C ILE A 462 7.41 -24.53 10.49
N ASP A 463 8.68 -24.46 10.91
CA ASP A 463 9.40 -25.55 11.57
C ASP A 463 9.29 -25.48 13.11
N ALA A 464 8.07 -25.43 13.65
CA ALA A 464 7.83 -25.55 15.10
C ALA A 464 7.79 -27.02 15.58
N ARG A 465 8.48 -27.95 14.90
CA ARG A 465 8.58 -29.37 15.29
C ARG A 465 10.01 -29.77 15.58
#